data_AF-A0AB39XJG9-F1
#
_entry.id   AF-A0AB39XJG9-F1
#
_cell.length_a   1.000
_cell.length_b   1.000
_cell.length_c   1.000
_cell.angle_alpha   90.00
_cell.angle_beta   90.00
_cell.angle_gamma   90.00
#
_symmetry.space_group_name_H-M   'P 1'
#
loop_
_entity.id
_entity.type
_entity.pdbx_description
1 polymer ?
#
loop_
_entity_poly.entity_id
_entity_poly.type
_entity_poly.pdbx_seq_one_letter_code
_entity_poly.pdbx_strand_id
1 'polypeptide(L)'
;MNKVLFATLALGAAVAFAAPASAEKLKATLDGKSEVPATTSSGTGTADLDYDAASKKLSWKVTYSGLSGPATAAHFHGPAEPGKNAGVAVPIPGIASSPAEGSATLTDAQASDLLGGKLYVNIHTAANPGGEIRGQVTK
;
A
#
# COMPACT_ATOMS: atom_id res chain seq x y z
N MET A 1 -67.23 13.39 31.15
CA MET A 1 -66.81 13.19 29.74
C MET A 1 -65.31 12.94 29.74
N ASN A 2 -64.91 11.67 29.72
CA ASN A 2 -63.49 11.27 29.71
C ASN A 2 -62.91 11.45 28.30
N LYS A 3 -61.80 12.16 28.17
CA LYS A 3 -60.97 12.13 26.95
C LYS A 3 -59.64 11.50 27.32
N VAL A 4 -59.49 10.23 26.97
CA VAL A 4 -58.22 9.51 26.98
C VAL A 4 -57.52 9.84 25.66
N LEU A 5 -56.34 10.43 25.72
CA LEU A 5 -55.51 10.75 24.56
C LEU A 5 -54.48 9.63 24.42
N PHE A 6 -54.57 8.84 23.34
CA PHE A 6 -53.56 7.85 22.98
C PHE A 6 -52.41 8.56 22.24
N ALA A 7 -51.21 8.53 22.82
CA ALA A 7 -49.98 8.92 22.13
C ALA A 7 -49.35 7.67 21.50
N THR A 8 -49.34 7.59 20.18
CA THR A 8 -48.61 6.57 19.43
C THR A 8 -47.16 7.00 19.26
N LEU A 9 -46.23 6.26 19.88
CA LEU A 9 -44.79 6.40 19.71
C LEU A 9 -44.37 5.57 18.48
N ALA A 10 -44.08 6.21 17.36
CA ALA A 10 -43.54 5.52 16.18
C ALA A 10 -42.02 5.35 16.35
N LEU A 11 -41.59 4.11 16.62
CA LEU A 11 -40.17 3.75 16.67
C LEU A 11 -39.67 3.50 15.23
N GLY A 12 -39.09 4.51 14.60
CA GLY A 12 -38.44 4.37 13.31
C GLY A 12 -37.09 3.66 13.46
N ALA A 13 -37.02 2.38 13.12
CA ALA A 13 -35.75 1.66 13.00
C ALA A 13 -35.03 2.15 11.73
N ALA A 14 -34.00 2.97 11.91
CA ALA A 14 -33.09 3.33 10.82
C ALA A 14 -32.23 2.12 10.46
N VAL A 15 -32.55 1.46 9.36
CA VAL A 15 -31.68 0.45 8.76
C VAL A 15 -30.53 1.20 8.07
N ALA A 16 -29.38 1.27 8.73
CA ALA A 16 -28.16 1.78 8.11
C ALA A 16 -27.67 0.76 7.07
N PHE A 17 -27.84 1.07 5.79
CA PHE A 17 -27.14 0.37 4.72
C PHE A 17 -25.66 0.74 4.79
N ALA A 18 -24.81 -0.17 5.26
CA ALA A 18 -23.37 -0.03 5.09
C ALA A 18 -23.06 -0.18 3.59
N ALA A 19 -22.69 0.92 2.94
CA ALA A 19 -22.11 0.85 1.60
C ALA A 19 -20.83 -0.02 1.66
N PRO A 20 -20.55 -0.85 0.64
CA PRO A 20 -19.29 -1.58 0.63
C PRO A 20 -18.14 -0.57 0.66
N ALA A 21 -17.25 -0.70 1.66
CA ALA A 21 -16.03 0.09 1.71
C ALA A 21 -15.25 -0.18 0.42
N SER A 22 -15.15 0.82 -0.45
CA SER A 22 -14.38 0.70 -1.68
C SER A 22 -12.90 0.79 -1.32
N ALA A 23 -12.09 -0.19 -1.73
CA ALA A 23 -10.65 -0.14 -1.53
C ALA A 23 -10.07 1.07 -2.27
N GLU A 24 -9.18 1.80 -1.61
CA GLU A 24 -8.39 2.87 -2.23
C GLU A 24 -7.37 2.20 -3.17
N LYS A 25 -7.48 2.52 -4.46
CA LYS A 25 -6.50 2.11 -5.47
C LYS A 25 -5.28 3.02 -5.36
N LEU A 26 -4.11 2.42 -5.20
CA LEU A 26 -2.83 3.09 -5.10
C LEU A 26 -1.86 2.41 -6.06
N LYS A 27 -0.76 3.08 -6.39
CA LYS A 27 0.27 2.53 -7.27
C LYS A 27 1.65 3.07 -6.97
N ALA A 28 2.66 2.39 -7.47
CA ALA A 28 4.02 2.90 -7.59
C ALA A 28 4.62 2.49 -8.94
N THR A 29 5.37 3.39 -9.58
CA THR A 29 6.25 3.06 -10.71
C THR A 29 7.68 3.05 -10.20
N LEU A 30 8.39 1.96 -10.44
CA LEU A 30 9.72 1.70 -9.91
C LEU A 30 10.78 1.83 -11.00
N ASP A 31 11.84 2.56 -10.71
CA ASP A 31 13.06 2.62 -11.53
C ASP A 31 14.30 2.87 -10.67
N GLY A 32 15.49 2.71 -11.28
CA GLY A 32 16.75 2.98 -10.60
C GLY A 32 17.02 4.46 -10.32
N LYS A 33 16.39 5.37 -11.08
CA LYS A 33 16.59 6.83 -10.91
C LYS A 33 15.90 7.36 -9.65
N SER A 34 14.86 6.67 -9.21
CA SER A 34 14.10 6.99 -8.01
C SER A 34 14.77 6.51 -6.74
N GLU A 35 15.79 5.64 -6.82
CA GLU A 35 16.61 5.26 -5.67
C GLU A 35 17.36 6.46 -5.08
N VAL A 36 17.74 6.34 -3.81
CA VAL A 36 18.49 7.39 -3.10
C VAL A 36 19.70 6.77 -2.38
N PRO A 37 20.93 6.93 -2.92
CA PRO A 37 21.26 7.55 -4.21
C PRO A 37 20.76 6.73 -5.41
N ALA A 38 20.58 7.40 -6.56
CA ALA A 38 20.13 6.75 -7.79
C ALA A 38 21.09 5.64 -8.25
N THR A 39 20.54 4.55 -8.79
CA THR A 39 21.31 3.46 -9.39
C THR A 39 21.37 3.63 -10.91
N THR A 40 22.30 2.91 -11.55
CA THR A 40 22.39 2.82 -13.02
C THR A 40 21.60 1.64 -13.59
N SER A 41 20.73 1.01 -12.78
CA SER A 41 19.97 -0.16 -13.23
C SER A 41 19.02 0.19 -14.38
N SER A 42 18.92 -0.72 -15.35
CA SER A 42 17.86 -0.73 -16.36
C SER A 42 16.54 -1.31 -15.86
N GLY A 43 16.52 -1.78 -14.62
CA GLY A 43 15.36 -2.37 -13.98
C GLY A 43 14.17 -1.42 -13.96
N THR A 44 12.99 -1.99 -14.16
CA THR A 44 11.73 -1.27 -14.06
C THR A 44 10.70 -2.14 -13.34
N GLY A 45 9.71 -1.49 -12.73
CA GLY A 45 8.58 -2.21 -12.15
C GLY A 45 7.37 -1.34 -11.89
N THR A 46 6.29 -1.99 -11.50
CA THR A 46 5.06 -1.39 -11.01
C THR A 46 4.60 -2.12 -9.76
N ALA A 47 3.92 -1.41 -8.88
CA ALA A 47 3.14 -1.99 -7.81
C ALA A 47 1.71 -1.50 -7.96
N ASP A 48 0.76 -2.41 -8.18
CA ASP A 48 -0.68 -2.13 -8.11
C ASP A 48 -1.16 -2.51 -6.71
N LEU A 49 -1.82 -1.56 -6.03
CA LEU A 49 -2.15 -1.67 -4.62
C LEU A 49 -3.63 -1.43 -4.37
N ASP A 50 -4.18 -2.22 -3.45
CA ASP A 50 -5.56 -2.15 -2.98
C ASP A 50 -5.57 -2.02 -1.46
N TYR A 51 -6.01 -0.87 -0.95
CA TYR A 51 -6.10 -0.63 0.49
C TYR A 51 -7.56 -0.55 0.95
N ASP A 52 -7.99 -1.51 1.75
CA ASP A 52 -9.28 -1.47 2.44
C ASP A 52 -9.13 -0.75 3.79
N ALA A 53 -9.72 0.43 3.91
CA ALA A 53 -9.66 1.24 5.13
C ALA A 53 -10.40 0.63 6.34
N ALA A 54 -11.41 -0.21 6.11
CA ALA A 54 -12.18 -0.82 7.20
C ALA A 54 -11.38 -1.94 7.89
N SER A 55 -10.72 -2.80 7.11
CA SER A 55 -9.88 -3.89 7.63
C SER A 55 -8.40 -3.52 7.74
N LYS A 56 -8.00 -2.35 7.23
CA LYS A 56 -6.60 -1.90 7.06
C LYS A 56 -5.75 -2.85 6.21
N LYS A 57 -6.38 -3.65 5.36
CA LYS A 57 -5.69 -4.62 4.53
C LYS A 57 -5.14 -3.92 3.29
N LEU A 58 -3.83 -3.89 3.16
CA LEU A 58 -3.13 -3.54 1.93
C LEU A 58 -2.86 -4.84 1.16
N SER A 59 -3.36 -4.94 -0.07
CA SER A 59 -3.02 -6.01 -1.01
C SER A 59 -2.18 -5.43 -2.14
N TRP A 60 -1.26 -6.21 -2.69
CA TRP A 60 -0.34 -5.75 -3.73
C TRP A 60 -0.14 -6.78 -4.82
N LYS A 61 0.18 -6.26 -6.00
CA LYS A 61 0.80 -6.97 -7.11
C LYS A 61 2.00 -6.18 -7.60
N VAL A 62 3.20 -6.69 -7.36
CA VAL A 62 4.45 -6.07 -7.79
C VAL A 62 4.96 -6.81 -9.02
N THR A 63 5.05 -6.11 -10.14
CA THR A 63 5.61 -6.64 -11.40
C THR A 63 6.90 -5.90 -11.70
N TYR A 64 7.97 -6.62 -12.01
CA TYR A 64 9.26 -6.03 -12.36
C TYR A 64 9.97 -6.84 -13.43
N SER A 65 10.94 -6.19 -14.09
CA SER A 65 11.80 -6.81 -15.10
C SER A 65 13.12 -6.04 -15.25
N GLY A 66 14.10 -6.64 -15.94
CA GLY A 66 15.34 -5.94 -16.32
C GLY A 66 16.30 -5.64 -15.16
N LEU A 67 16.12 -6.30 -14.01
CA LEU A 67 17.06 -6.20 -12.88
C LEU A 67 18.42 -6.79 -13.26
N SER A 68 19.46 -6.34 -12.57
CA SER A 68 20.84 -6.79 -12.71
C SER A 68 21.08 -8.26 -12.32
N GLY A 69 20.12 -8.87 -11.62
CA GLY A 69 20.13 -10.27 -11.21
C GLY A 69 18.82 -10.66 -10.52
N PRO A 70 18.75 -11.87 -9.92
CA PRO A 70 17.58 -12.30 -9.16
C PRO A 70 17.25 -11.30 -8.04
N ALA A 71 15.96 -10.98 -7.88
CA ALA A 71 15.48 -10.19 -6.75
C ALA A 71 15.67 -10.99 -5.45
N THR A 72 16.27 -10.36 -4.46
CA THR A 72 16.61 -11.00 -3.18
C THR A 72 15.71 -10.55 -2.03
N ALA A 73 15.16 -9.34 -2.11
CA ALA A 73 14.22 -8.80 -1.13
C ALA A 73 13.36 -7.69 -1.75
N ALA A 74 12.20 -7.44 -1.16
CA ALA A 74 11.40 -6.25 -1.43
C ALA A 74 10.61 -5.84 -0.20
N HIS A 75 10.39 -4.53 -0.08
CA HIS A 75 9.70 -3.95 1.06
C HIS A 75 8.92 -2.70 0.65
N PHE A 76 7.86 -2.40 1.39
CA PHE A 76 7.44 -1.03 1.60
C PHE A 76 8.34 -0.42 2.68
N HIS A 77 8.93 0.73 2.40
CA HIS A 77 9.67 1.54 3.36
C HIS A 77 8.89 2.80 3.72
N GLY A 78 9.15 3.35 4.90
CA GLY A 78 8.56 4.62 5.33
C GLY A 78 8.55 4.79 6.86
N PRO A 79 8.04 5.93 7.35
CA PRO A 79 7.59 7.08 6.56
C PRO A 79 8.76 7.88 5.97
N ALA A 80 8.63 8.29 4.71
CA ALA A 80 9.56 9.19 4.02
C ALA A 80 8.85 10.04 2.98
N GLU A 81 9.21 11.32 2.92
CA GLU A 81 8.89 12.18 1.77
C GLU A 81 9.64 11.69 0.51
N PRO A 82 9.14 11.98 -0.71
CA PRO A 82 9.84 11.65 -1.95
C PRO A 82 11.31 12.09 -1.94
N GLY A 83 12.20 11.17 -2.32
CA GLY A 83 13.65 11.42 -2.34
C GLY A 83 14.35 11.29 -0.98
N LYS A 84 13.70 10.75 0.05
CA LYS A 84 14.31 10.41 1.34
C LYS A 84 14.26 8.90 1.62
N ASN A 85 15.23 8.42 2.39
CA ASN A 85 15.30 7.03 2.84
C ASN A 85 14.61 6.87 4.19
N ALA A 86 13.97 5.72 4.38
CA ALA A 86 13.43 5.27 5.66
C ALA A 86 13.70 3.78 5.87
N GLY A 87 13.43 3.30 7.09
CA GLY A 87 13.46 1.89 7.42
C GLY A 87 12.34 1.09 6.74
N VAL A 88 12.40 -0.23 6.89
CA VAL A 88 11.36 -1.14 6.42
C VAL A 88 10.08 -0.93 7.22
N ALA A 89 8.96 -0.71 6.52
CA ALA A 89 7.63 -0.63 7.11
C ALA A 89 6.90 -1.97 6.99
N VAL A 90 6.86 -2.56 5.78
CA VAL A 90 6.15 -3.82 5.51
C VAL A 90 6.97 -4.68 4.55
N PRO A 91 7.28 -5.96 4.87
CA PRO A 91 7.97 -6.86 3.95
C PRO A 91 7.06 -7.34 2.81
N ILE A 92 7.66 -7.56 1.64
CA ILE A 92 7.00 -8.13 0.44
C ILE A 92 7.63 -9.51 0.18
N PRO A 93 7.08 -10.59 0.76
CA PRO A 93 7.58 -11.95 0.50
C PRO A 93 7.30 -12.38 -0.95
N GLY A 94 7.99 -13.43 -1.41
CA GLY A 94 7.74 -14.02 -2.73
C GLY A 94 8.33 -13.25 -3.91
N ILE A 95 9.19 -12.25 -3.65
CA ILE A 95 9.81 -11.42 -4.70
C ILE A 95 10.78 -12.18 -5.62
N ALA A 96 11.11 -13.45 -5.35
CA ALA A 96 12.00 -14.22 -6.24
C ALA A 96 11.41 -14.41 -7.65
N SER A 97 10.09 -14.21 -7.82
CA SER A 97 9.36 -14.27 -9.08
C SER A 97 8.51 -13.02 -9.31
N SER A 98 8.32 -12.66 -10.58
CA SER A 98 7.49 -11.55 -11.02
C SER A 98 6.26 -12.09 -11.79
N PRO A 99 5.02 -11.73 -11.42
CA PRO A 99 4.66 -10.82 -10.34
C PRO A 99 4.80 -11.45 -8.95
N ALA A 100 5.06 -10.61 -7.94
CA ALA A 100 4.95 -10.96 -6.53
C ALA A 100 3.65 -10.38 -5.96
N GLU A 101 2.76 -11.26 -5.48
CA GLU A 101 1.44 -10.90 -4.99
C GLU A 101 1.31 -11.24 -3.49
N GLY A 102 0.55 -10.44 -2.75
CA GLY A 102 0.38 -10.65 -1.32
C GLY A 102 -0.49 -9.60 -0.64
N SER A 103 -0.55 -9.68 0.68
CA SER A 103 -1.24 -8.66 1.50
C SER A 103 -0.72 -8.63 2.93
N ALA A 104 -0.91 -7.49 3.60
CA ALA A 104 -0.67 -7.31 5.02
C ALA A 104 -1.75 -6.42 5.63
N THR A 105 -2.07 -6.65 6.91
CA THR A 105 -2.86 -5.70 7.70
C THR A 105 -1.92 -4.64 8.24
N LEU A 106 -2.21 -3.37 7.94
CA LEU A 106 -1.43 -2.24 8.40
C LEU A 106 -1.83 -1.82 9.81
N THR A 107 -0.85 -1.32 10.57
CA THR A 107 -1.11 -0.49 11.75
C THR A 107 -1.74 0.84 11.34
N ASP A 108 -2.39 1.53 12.28
CA ASP A 108 -3.00 2.83 12.01
C ASP A 108 -1.95 3.87 11.53
N ALA A 109 -0.73 3.81 12.06
CA ALA A 109 0.38 4.66 11.62
C ALA A 109 0.79 4.35 10.17
N GLN A 110 1.02 3.07 9.83
CA GLN A 110 1.36 2.67 8.45
C GLN A 110 0.25 3.00 7.46
N ALA A 111 -1.02 2.86 7.86
CA ALA A 111 -2.16 3.26 7.04
C ALA A 111 -2.18 4.77 6.77
N SER A 112 -1.95 5.58 7.81
CA SER A 112 -1.81 7.03 7.66
C SER A 112 -0.64 7.41 6.76
N ASP A 113 0.51 6.73 6.89
CA ASP A 113 1.69 6.97 6.06
C ASP A 113 1.46 6.55 4.61
N LEU A 114 0.79 5.42 4.37
CA LEU A 114 0.38 4.97 3.03
C LEU A 114 -0.50 6.01 2.35
N LEU A 115 -1.58 6.42 3.02
CA LEU A 115 -2.55 7.39 2.49
C LEU A 115 -1.96 8.79 2.37
N GLY A 116 -0.96 9.13 3.18
CA GLY A 116 -0.19 10.35 3.11
C GLY A 116 0.89 10.35 2.02
N GLY A 117 1.03 9.26 1.24
CA GLY A 117 2.05 9.14 0.19
C GLY A 117 3.47 9.06 0.74
N LYS A 118 3.66 8.55 1.95
CA LYS A 118 4.94 8.46 2.66
C LYS A 118 5.58 7.07 2.63
N LEU A 119 4.93 6.11 1.96
CA LEU A 119 5.50 4.80 1.70
C LEU A 119 6.05 4.71 0.28
N TYR A 120 7.14 3.97 0.11
CA TYR A 120 7.69 3.63 -1.19
C TYR A 120 8.01 2.13 -1.27
N VAL A 121 7.86 1.56 -2.46
CA VAL A 121 8.26 0.17 -2.74
C VAL A 121 9.72 0.17 -3.16
N ASN A 122 10.51 -0.75 -2.61
CA ASN A 122 11.91 -0.95 -2.95
C ASN A 122 12.16 -2.43 -3.28
N ILE A 123 12.84 -2.73 -4.39
CA ILE A 123 13.30 -4.08 -4.75
C ILE A 123 14.81 -4.12 -4.73
N HIS A 124 15.39 -5.20 -4.20
CA HIS A 124 16.83 -5.39 -4.00
C HIS A 124 17.33 -6.58 -4.80
N THR A 125 18.61 -6.55 -5.17
CA THR A 125 19.36 -7.69 -5.73
C THR A 125 20.71 -7.81 -5.04
N ALA A 126 21.47 -8.87 -5.37
CA ALA A 126 22.83 -9.05 -4.88
C ALA A 126 23.78 -7.89 -5.27
N ALA A 127 23.62 -7.31 -6.47
CA ALA A 127 24.46 -6.19 -6.92
C ALA A 127 24.03 -4.86 -6.30
N ASN A 128 22.77 -4.74 -5.87
CA ASN A 128 22.18 -3.54 -5.30
C ASN A 128 21.49 -3.85 -3.95
N PRO A 129 22.25 -4.21 -2.90
CA PRO A 129 21.68 -4.65 -1.63
C PRO A 129 20.92 -3.53 -0.89
N GLY A 130 21.28 -2.26 -1.11
CA GLY A 130 20.59 -1.10 -0.56
C GLY A 130 19.27 -0.75 -1.26
N GLY A 131 19.02 -1.32 -2.43
CA GLY A 131 17.89 -1.01 -3.30
C GLY A 131 18.35 -0.89 -4.75
N GLU A 132 17.71 -1.63 -5.66
CA GLU A 132 17.96 -1.53 -7.10
C GLU A 132 16.99 -0.59 -7.79
N ILE A 133 15.70 -0.76 -7.52
CA ILE A 133 14.62 0.07 -8.05
C ILE A 133 13.63 0.45 -6.96
N ARG A 134 13.18 1.70 -7.00
CA ARG A 134 12.26 2.32 -6.04
C ARG A 134 11.11 3.01 -6.74
N GLY A 135 9.94 3.03 -6.10
CA GLY A 135 8.80 3.84 -6.50
C GLY A 135 8.00 4.34 -5.31
N GLN A 136 7.72 5.64 -5.26
CA GLN A 136 6.84 6.22 -4.24
C GLN A 136 5.41 5.74 -4.47
N VAL A 137 4.69 5.40 -3.39
CA VAL A 137 3.27 5.06 -3.46
C VAL A 137 2.44 6.33 -3.59
N THR A 138 1.59 6.37 -4.61
CA THR A 138 0.64 7.46 -4.87
C THR A 138 -0.75 6.89 -5.15
N LYS A 139 -1.77 7.74 -5.15
CA LYS A 139 -3.07 7.42 -5.77
C LYS A 139 -2.93 7.28 -7.29
#